data_AF-A0A0N8PQ03-F1
#
_entry.id   AF-A0A0N8PQ03-F1
#
_cell.length_a   1.000
_cell.length_b   1.000
_cell.length_c   1.000
_cell.angle_alpha   90.00
_cell.angle_beta   90.00
_cell.angle_gamma   90.00
#
_symmetry.space_group_name_H-M   'P 1'
#
loop_
_entity.id
_entity.type
_entity.pdbx_description
1 polymer ?
#
loop_
_entity_poly.entity_id
_entity_poly.type
_entity_poly.pdbx_seq_one_letter_code
_entity_poly.pdbx_strand_id
1 'polypeptide(L)'
;MKHIMEGFDKFISYKEAVNIFNSIKWEYPAYENVGINNSINRIIYNDILSNMDVPEFDKSAVDGYAVRSVDTLNASVNNPSKLTIIGSESAEEKFDQNLNINECIEVYTGSEIPQGADSVIKVEETERSGNYIYVYSYSGENKNIFKKGEDLSKNYRILKKGDKILPQHLAAMASVKINNVNVYKKIVIGIINTGNEIINKKIVNSTGILLKNYYSRPYTEVVDGGICGDDEECIINHINKIIDKCNIIIITGGTSLGRRDKTTDAVSRIGSILFSGVAIKPGRTVALFNIKNKPVISVSGLPVAALISS
;
A
#
# COMPACT_ATOMS: atom_id res chain seq x y z
N MET A 1 -46.73 -21.30 23.69
CA MET A 1 -46.53 -21.27 22.23
C MET A 1 -45.24 -20.52 21.94
N LYS A 2 -44.26 -21.14 21.29
CA LYS A 2 -43.08 -20.41 20.80
C LYS A 2 -43.56 -19.41 19.75
N HIS A 3 -43.35 -18.11 19.98
CA HIS A 3 -43.45 -17.12 18.91
C HIS A 3 -42.43 -17.52 17.85
N ILE A 4 -42.90 -18.10 16.75
CA ILE A 4 -42.09 -18.33 15.56
C ILE A 4 -41.82 -16.94 15.00
N MET A 5 -40.53 -16.61 14.88
CA MET A 5 -40.02 -15.29 14.51
C MET A 5 -40.15 -15.12 12.99
N GLU A 6 -41.28 -14.60 12.52
CA GLU A 6 -41.47 -14.32 11.09
C GLU A 6 -40.46 -13.24 10.63
N GLY A 7 -39.62 -13.58 9.65
CA GLY A 7 -38.66 -12.67 9.00
C GLY A 7 -37.19 -13.11 9.05
N PHE A 8 -36.85 -14.07 9.92
CA PHE A 8 -35.51 -14.66 10.03
C PHE A 8 -35.62 -16.18 10.23
N ASP A 9 -36.33 -16.86 9.33
CA ASP A 9 -36.67 -18.29 9.48
C ASP A 9 -35.44 -19.22 9.44
N LYS A 10 -34.30 -18.73 8.94
CA LYS A 10 -33.03 -19.48 8.92
C LYS A 10 -31.83 -18.53 8.87
N PHE A 11 -31.03 -18.48 9.95
CA PHE A 11 -29.74 -17.81 9.91
C PHE A 11 -28.75 -18.62 9.07
N ILE A 12 -28.05 -17.96 8.15
CA ILE A 12 -26.95 -18.58 7.42
C ILE A 12 -25.65 -18.51 8.25
N SER A 13 -24.69 -19.36 7.93
CA SER A 13 -23.36 -19.28 8.57
C SER A 13 -22.59 -18.03 8.13
N TYR A 14 -21.66 -17.55 8.95
CA TYR A 14 -20.77 -16.44 8.56
C TYR A 14 -20.01 -16.74 7.26
N LYS A 15 -19.50 -17.97 7.11
CA LYS A 15 -18.78 -18.40 5.91
C LYS A 15 -19.66 -18.33 4.66
N GLU A 16 -20.92 -18.77 4.79
CA GLU A 16 -21.91 -18.69 3.71
C GLU A 16 -22.22 -17.23 3.35
N ALA A 17 -22.40 -16.35 4.35
CA ALA A 17 -22.63 -14.93 4.12
C ALA A 17 -21.47 -14.27 3.34
N VAL A 18 -20.22 -14.55 3.73
CA VAL A 18 -19.02 -14.07 3.03
C VAL A 18 -18.94 -14.62 1.61
N ASN A 19 -19.26 -15.89 1.40
CA ASN A 19 -19.29 -16.49 0.07
C ASN A 19 -20.35 -15.83 -0.83
N ILE A 20 -21.54 -15.55 -0.29
CA ILE A 20 -22.61 -14.86 -1.02
C ILE A 20 -22.15 -13.45 -1.39
N PHE A 21 -21.59 -12.69 -0.44
CA PHE A 21 -21.05 -11.35 -0.68
C PHE A 21 -19.97 -11.34 -1.77
N ASN A 22 -19.04 -12.29 -1.73
CA ASN A 22 -17.97 -12.45 -2.72
C ASN A 22 -18.48 -12.90 -4.10
N SER A 23 -19.69 -13.46 -4.18
CA SER A 23 -20.29 -13.88 -5.46
C SER A 23 -21.00 -12.75 -6.20
N ILE A 24 -21.24 -11.61 -5.54
CA ILE A 24 -21.69 -10.39 -6.21
C ILE A 24 -20.62 -10.00 -7.23
N LYS A 25 -21.03 -9.66 -8.45
CA LYS A 25 -20.10 -9.14 -9.45
C LYS A 25 -19.82 -7.67 -9.15
N TRP A 26 -18.64 -7.40 -8.62
CA TRP A 26 -18.17 -6.04 -8.38
C TRP A 26 -17.37 -5.53 -9.55
N GLU A 27 -17.64 -4.29 -9.95
CA GLU A 27 -16.68 -3.52 -10.72
C GLU A 27 -15.70 -2.89 -9.72
N TYR A 28 -14.44 -3.31 -9.80
CA TYR A 28 -13.38 -2.60 -9.08
C TYR A 28 -13.36 -1.15 -9.54
N PRO A 29 -13.11 -0.19 -8.63
CA PRO A 29 -12.94 1.20 -9.03
C PRO A 29 -11.90 1.29 -10.15
N ALA A 30 -12.16 2.18 -11.11
CA ALA A 30 -11.16 2.55 -12.11
C ALA A 30 -9.89 3.06 -11.43
N TYR A 31 -8.79 3.17 -12.17
CA TYR A 31 -7.58 3.78 -11.62
C TYR A 31 -7.60 5.31 -11.73
N GLU A 32 -6.75 5.93 -10.95
CA GLU A 32 -6.33 7.32 -11.11
C GLU A 32 -4.81 7.41 -11.00
N ASN A 33 -4.22 8.36 -11.73
CA ASN A 33 -2.79 8.62 -11.67
C ASN A 33 -2.51 9.67 -10.61
N VAL A 34 -1.61 9.37 -9.68
CA VAL A 34 -1.24 10.28 -8.58
C VAL A 34 0.27 10.31 -8.43
N GLY A 35 0.80 11.45 -7.98
CA GLY A 35 2.21 11.54 -7.59
C GLY A 35 2.53 10.65 -6.39
N ILE A 36 3.74 10.09 -6.32
CA ILE A 36 4.12 9.13 -5.27
C ILE A 36 3.92 9.67 -3.84
N ASN A 37 4.13 10.98 -3.62
CA ASN A 37 3.92 11.60 -2.31
C ASN A 37 2.44 11.60 -1.88
N ASN A 38 1.52 11.55 -2.84
CA ASN A 38 0.08 11.50 -2.61
C ASN A 38 -0.48 10.06 -2.66
N SER A 39 0.38 9.06 -2.89
CA SER A 39 -0.03 7.65 -3.05
C SER A 39 0.09 6.84 -1.76
N ILE A 40 0.63 7.39 -0.67
CA ILE A 40 0.81 6.67 0.59
C ILE A 40 -0.52 6.08 1.09
N ASN A 41 -0.49 4.83 1.54
CA ASN A 41 -1.65 4.05 1.98
C ASN A 41 -2.74 3.78 0.91
N ARG A 42 -2.57 4.21 -0.35
CA ARG A 42 -3.43 3.82 -1.46
C ARG A 42 -3.12 2.39 -1.92
N ILE A 43 -4.01 1.81 -2.71
CA ILE A 43 -3.85 0.47 -3.28
C ILE A 43 -3.39 0.59 -4.73
N ILE A 44 -2.31 -0.07 -5.10
CA ILE A 44 -1.72 0.02 -6.44
C ILE A 44 -2.55 -0.74 -7.49
N TYR A 45 -2.74 -0.14 -8.67
CA TYR A 45 -3.60 -0.69 -9.73
C TYR A 45 -2.88 -1.69 -10.65
N ASN A 46 -1.57 -1.50 -10.84
CA ASN A 46 -0.71 -2.36 -11.66
C ASN A 46 0.56 -2.71 -10.87
N ASP A 47 1.25 -3.78 -11.26
CA ASP A 47 2.60 -4.05 -10.76
C ASP A 47 3.51 -2.84 -11.06
N ILE A 48 4.39 -2.51 -10.11
CA ILE A 48 5.45 -1.52 -10.30
C ILE A 48 6.78 -2.26 -10.33
N LEU A 49 7.47 -2.13 -11.46
CA LEU A 49 8.79 -2.70 -11.68
C LEU A 49 9.82 -1.59 -11.65
N SER A 50 11.01 -1.91 -11.17
CA SER A 50 12.18 -1.06 -11.33
C SER A 50 12.51 -0.92 -12.83
N ASN A 51 12.69 0.30 -13.30
CA ASN A 51 13.09 0.59 -14.68
C ASN A 51 14.63 0.62 -14.86
N MET A 52 15.39 0.55 -13.76
CA MET A 52 16.85 0.69 -13.74
C MET A 52 17.49 -0.06 -12.58
N ASP A 53 18.81 -0.20 -12.63
CA ASP A 53 19.58 -0.73 -11.51
C ASP A 53 19.87 0.39 -10.51
N VAL A 54 19.80 0.07 -9.22
CA VAL A 54 20.23 0.91 -8.11
C VAL A 54 21.23 0.12 -7.28
N PRO A 55 22.48 0.59 -7.13
CA PRO A 55 23.07 1.72 -7.85
C PRO A 55 23.17 1.48 -9.38
N GLU A 56 23.25 2.55 -10.18
CA GLU A 56 23.28 2.50 -11.65
C GLU A 56 24.58 1.88 -12.22
N PHE A 57 25.64 1.95 -11.43
CA PHE A 57 27.02 1.52 -11.69
C PHE A 57 27.63 1.05 -10.36
N ASP A 58 28.77 0.36 -10.44
CA ASP A 58 29.53 -0.04 -9.25
C ASP A 58 30.02 1.23 -8.53
N LYS A 59 29.85 1.28 -7.20
CA LYS A 59 30.20 2.43 -6.38
C LYS A 59 31.15 2.07 -5.25
N SER A 60 31.98 3.01 -4.84
CA SER A 60 32.77 2.85 -3.62
C SER A 60 31.87 2.83 -2.38
N ALA A 61 32.09 1.87 -1.49
CA ALA A 61 31.41 1.81 -0.19
C ALA A 61 32.11 2.65 0.89
N VAL A 62 33.30 3.19 0.60
CA VAL A 62 34.19 3.87 1.55
C VAL A 62 34.94 5.02 0.88
N ASP A 63 35.54 5.89 1.69
CA ASP A 63 36.53 6.85 1.20
C ASP A 63 37.91 6.17 1.13
N GLY A 64 38.63 6.36 0.02
CA GLY A 64 39.91 5.68 -0.18
C GLY A 64 40.41 5.70 -1.61
N TYR A 65 40.98 4.59 -2.05
CA TYR A 65 41.63 4.47 -3.35
C TYR A 65 41.11 3.28 -4.14
N ALA A 66 40.56 3.54 -5.32
CA ALA A 66 40.18 2.49 -6.26
C ALA A 66 41.43 1.95 -6.96
N VAL A 67 41.58 0.63 -6.94
CA VAL A 67 42.78 -0.09 -7.40
C VAL A 67 42.41 -1.31 -8.24
N ARG A 68 43.40 -1.81 -8.97
CA ARG A 68 43.42 -3.17 -9.49
C ARG A 68 43.87 -4.11 -8.37
N SER A 69 43.01 -5.02 -7.93
CA SER A 69 43.26 -5.99 -6.86
C SER A 69 44.57 -6.76 -7.07
N VAL A 70 44.85 -7.13 -8.33
CA VAL A 70 46.07 -7.83 -8.75
C VAL A 70 47.36 -7.05 -8.44
N ASP A 71 47.34 -5.72 -8.44
CA ASP A 71 48.51 -4.89 -8.13
C ASP A 71 48.82 -4.88 -6.62
N THR A 72 47.91 -5.42 -5.80
CA THR A 72 48.06 -5.56 -4.34
C THR A 72 48.34 -7.00 -3.90
N LEU A 73 48.44 -7.96 -4.83
CA LEU A 73 48.49 -9.40 -4.54
C LEU A 73 49.67 -9.80 -3.64
N ASN A 74 50.81 -9.11 -3.77
CA ASN A 74 52.03 -9.35 -2.98
C ASN A 74 52.25 -8.32 -1.85
N ALA A 75 51.25 -7.47 -1.58
CA ALA A 75 51.34 -6.44 -0.56
C ALA A 75 51.44 -7.06 0.84
N SER A 76 52.43 -6.63 1.61
CA SER A 76 52.61 -7.02 3.01
C SER A 76 53.28 -5.89 3.80
N VAL A 77 53.28 -5.99 5.13
CA VAL A 77 53.94 -5.00 6.01
C VAL A 77 55.41 -4.76 5.62
N ASN A 78 56.14 -5.81 5.22
CA ASN A 78 57.55 -5.72 4.86
C ASN A 78 57.79 -5.45 3.36
N ASN A 79 56.74 -5.49 2.54
CA ASN A 79 56.79 -5.27 1.10
C ASN A 79 55.49 -4.60 0.64
N PRO A 80 55.29 -3.31 0.96
CA PRO A 80 54.06 -2.61 0.57
C PRO A 80 53.99 -2.46 -0.95
N SER A 81 52.80 -2.67 -1.53
CA SER A 81 52.55 -2.27 -2.92
C SER A 81 52.53 -0.75 -2.99
N LYS A 82 53.33 -0.18 -3.91
CA LYS A 82 53.36 1.26 -4.19
C LYS A 82 52.50 1.54 -5.42
N LEU A 83 51.44 2.33 -5.24
CA LEU A 83 50.53 2.71 -6.33
C LEU A 83 50.58 4.22 -6.56
N THR A 84 50.50 4.65 -7.81
CA THR A 84 50.53 6.07 -8.20
C THR A 84 49.12 6.62 -8.27
N ILE A 85 48.84 7.70 -7.56
CA ILE A 85 47.57 8.43 -7.64
C ILE A 85 47.59 9.23 -8.94
N ILE A 86 46.70 8.88 -9.87
CA ILE A 86 46.62 9.52 -11.20
C ILE A 86 45.41 10.45 -11.36
N GLY A 87 44.56 10.54 -10.33
CA GLY A 87 43.38 11.41 -10.32
C GLY A 87 42.44 11.08 -9.17
N SER A 88 41.25 11.67 -9.26
CA SER A 88 40.15 11.56 -8.31
C SER A 88 38.84 11.34 -9.07
N GLU A 89 37.93 10.55 -8.49
CA GLU A 89 36.53 10.48 -8.88
C GLU A 89 35.69 11.07 -7.74
N SER A 90 34.99 12.17 -8.03
CA SER A 90 34.17 12.90 -7.07
C SER A 90 32.92 13.47 -7.75
N ALA A 91 32.05 14.14 -6.99
CA ALA A 91 30.90 14.84 -7.57
C ALA A 91 31.30 15.97 -8.54
N GLU A 92 32.54 16.47 -8.45
CA GLU A 92 33.05 17.62 -9.19
C GLU A 92 34.08 17.24 -10.27
N GLU A 93 34.69 16.06 -10.15
CA GLU A 93 35.76 15.57 -11.02
C GLU A 93 35.46 14.14 -11.48
N LYS A 94 35.45 13.93 -12.80
CA LYS A 94 35.32 12.61 -13.41
C LYS A 94 36.64 12.10 -13.92
N PHE A 95 36.91 10.82 -13.68
CA PHE A 95 38.06 10.12 -14.21
C PHE A 95 37.66 9.22 -15.39
N ASP A 96 37.86 9.73 -16.62
CA ASP A 96 37.44 9.05 -17.86
C ASP A 96 38.53 8.14 -18.48
N GLN A 97 39.61 7.83 -17.75
CA GLN A 97 40.70 7.00 -18.25
C GLN A 97 40.66 5.59 -17.64
N ASN A 98 41.33 4.64 -18.29
CA ASN A 98 41.53 3.30 -17.72
C ASN A 98 42.66 3.32 -16.70
N LEU A 99 42.48 2.60 -15.59
CA LEU A 99 43.53 2.36 -14.63
C LEU A 99 44.58 1.40 -15.20
N ASN A 100 45.85 1.82 -15.30
CA ASN A 100 46.96 0.95 -15.71
C ASN A 100 47.58 0.24 -14.49
N ILE A 101 48.66 -0.50 -14.75
CA ILE A 101 49.39 -1.26 -13.73
C ILE A 101 50.05 -0.31 -12.73
N ASN A 102 49.84 -0.59 -11.44
CA ASN A 102 50.33 0.18 -10.30
C ASN A 102 49.82 1.62 -10.23
N GLU A 103 48.63 1.86 -10.78
CA GLU A 103 47.92 3.13 -10.66
C GLU A 103 46.71 2.97 -9.71
N CYS A 104 46.32 4.07 -9.08
CA CYS A 104 45.10 4.18 -8.30
C CYS A 104 44.47 5.55 -8.52
N ILE A 105 43.19 5.66 -8.19
CA ILE A 105 42.51 6.95 -8.10
C ILE A 105 41.91 7.13 -6.71
N GLU A 106 41.85 8.36 -6.25
CA GLU A 106 41.15 8.72 -5.03
C GLU A 106 39.64 8.66 -5.28
N VAL A 107 38.90 7.97 -4.42
CA VAL A 107 37.43 7.83 -4.51
C VAL A 107 36.80 8.12 -3.16
N TYR A 108 35.61 8.70 -3.19
CA TYR A 108 34.79 8.92 -2.00
C TYR A 108 33.60 7.95 -1.96
N THR A 109 32.98 7.81 -0.81
CA THR A 109 31.78 6.98 -0.62
C THR A 109 30.70 7.38 -1.62
N GLY A 110 30.25 6.42 -2.42
CA GLY A 110 29.26 6.61 -3.48
C GLY A 110 29.81 7.02 -4.85
N SER A 111 31.13 7.27 -4.97
CA SER A 111 31.79 7.56 -6.25
C SER A 111 31.73 6.34 -7.18
N GLU A 112 31.64 6.57 -8.49
CA GLU A 112 31.69 5.52 -9.50
C GLU A 112 33.05 4.81 -9.48
N ILE A 113 33.07 3.49 -9.60
CA ILE A 113 34.33 2.75 -9.73
C ILE A 113 34.84 2.92 -11.17
N PRO A 114 36.07 3.44 -11.36
CA PRO A 114 36.60 3.72 -12.69
C PRO A 114 36.88 2.42 -13.45
N GLN A 115 36.93 2.52 -14.77
CA GLN A 115 37.23 1.37 -15.61
C GLN A 115 38.64 0.83 -15.31
N GLY A 116 38.71 -0.48 -15.07
CA GLY A 116 39.95 -1.18 -14.73
C GLY A 116 40.16 -1.39 -13.23
N ALA A 117 39.50 -0.61 -12.35
CA ALA A 117 39.50 -0.91 -10.91
C ALA A 117 38.47 -2.00 -10.58
N ASP A 118 38.79 -2.83 -9.59
CA ASP A 118 37.94 -3.91 -9.10
C ASP A 118 37.91 -3.99 -7.57
N SER A 119 38.58 -3.07 -6.86
CA SER A 119 38.69 -3.06 -5.40
C SER A 119 38.89 -1.64 -4.90
N VAL A 120 38.39 -1.32 -3.70
CA VAL A 120 38.68 -0.04 -3.02
C VAL A 120 39.35 -0.30 -1.67
N ILE A 121 40.48 0.34 -1.45
CA ILE A 121 41.21 0.31 -0.18
C ILE A 121 40.84 1.57 0.59
N LYS A 122 40.44 1.40 1.86
CA LYS A 122 40.12 2.53 2.74
C LYS A 122 41.31 3.45 2.94
N VAL A 123 41.07 4.75 3.06
CA VAL A 123 42.16 5.71 3.30
C VAL A 123 42.98 5.35 4.54
N GLU A 124 42.33 4.83 5.59
CA GLU A 124 42.98 4.41 6.85
C GLU A 124 43.83 3.15 6.72
N GLU A 125 43.67 2.38 5.63
CA GLU A 125 44.47 1.18 5.32
C GLU A 125 45.67 1.50 4.40
N THR A 126 45.94 2.79 4.15
CA THR A 126 47.02 3.25 3.27
C THR A 126 47.91 4.29 3.95
N GLU A 127 49.15 4.41 3.47
CA GLU A 127 50.02 5.54 3.80
C GLU A 127 50.29 6.36 2.54
N ARG A 128 49.94 7.65 2.54
CA ARG A 128 50.14 8.56 1.41
C ARG A 128 51.47 9.28 1.51
N SER A 129 52.22 9.31 0.41
CA SER A 129 53.45 10.10 0.27
C SER A 129 53.50 10.75 -1.11
N GLY A 130 53.22 12.05 -1.17
CA GLY A 130 53.07 12.79 -2.43
C GLY A 130 51.96 12.20 -3.30
N ASN A 131 52.31 11.81 -4.52
CA ASN A 131 51.40 11.18 -5.50
C ASN A 131 51.39 9.65 -5.42
N TYR A 132 51.83 9.08 -4.29
CA TYR A 132 51.84 7.63 -4.10
C TYR A 132 51.07 7.24 -2.85
N ILE A 133 50.49 6.05 -2.88
CA ILE A 133 50.04 5.33 -1.70
C ILE A 133 50.86 4.05 -1.52
N TYR A 134 51.04 3.69 -0.25
CA TYR A 134 51.59 2.40 0.17
C TYR A 134 50.49 1.56 0.78
N VAL A 135 50.34 0.35 0.24
CA VAL A 135 49.33 -0.63 0.64
C VAL A 135 50.03 -1.80 1.30
N TYR A 136 49.64 -2.13 2.53
CA TYR A 136 50.34 -3.11 3.37
C TYR A 136 49.66 -4.48 3.44
N SER A 137 48.55 -4.68 2.73
CA SER A 137 47.84 -5.96 2.66
C SER A 137 47.08 -6.11 1.34
N TYR A 138 46.80 -7.35 0.95
CA TYR A 138 46.02 -7.64 -0.25
C TYR A 138 44.59 -7.06 -0.17
N SER A 139 44.17 -6.38 -1.23
CA SER A 139 42.80 -5.91 -1.42
C SER A 139 42.10 -6.78 -2.47
N GLY A 140 41.26 -7.70 -1.98
CA GLY A 140 40.55 -8.64 -2.85
C GLY A 140 39.60 -7.98 -3.84
N GLU A 141 39.31 -8.69 -4.93
CA GLU A 141 38.26 -8.32 -5.88
C GLU A 141 36.94 -8.04 -5.15
N ASN A 142 36.25 -6.98 -5.59
CA ASN A 142 34.99 -6.48 -5.07
C ASN A 142 35.01 -5.99 -3.61
N LYS A 143 36.19 -5.89 -2.96
CA LYS A 143 36.29 -5.33 -1.61
C LYS A 143 35.85 -3.87 -1.62
N ASN A 144 34.94 -3.53 -0.69
CA ASN A 144 34.40 -2.18 -0.50
C ASN A 144 33.74 -1.58 -1.77
N ILE A 145 33.13 -2.41 -2.62
CA ILE A 145 32.35 -1.96 -3.78
C ILE A 145 30.89 -2.39 -3.62
N PHE A 146 29.98 -1.42 -3.70
CA PHE A 146 28.57 -1.69 -3.93
C PHE A 146 28.36 -1.99 -5.41
N LYS A 147 27.80 -3.15 -5.73
CA LYS A 147 27.58 -3.59 -7.10
C LYS A 147 26.36 -2.91 -7.72
N LYS A 148 26.44 -2.68 -9.02
CA LYS A 148 25.31 -2.27 -9.83
C LYS A 148 24.09 -3.17 -9.55
N GLY A 149 22.97 -2.54 -9.20
CA GLY A 149 21.70 -3.23 -8.95
C GLY A 149 21.64 -4.02 -7.65
N GLU A 150 22.62 -3.87 -6.75
CA GLU A 150 22.66 -4.58 -5.47
C GLU A 150 21.49 -4.21 -4.55
N ASP A 151 21.08 -2.94 -4.51
CA ASP A 151 19.90 -2.51 -3.73
C ASP A 151 18.60 -2.90 -4.44
N LEU A 152 18.51 -2.59 -5.73
CA LEU A 152 17.33 -2.81 -6.54
C LEU A 152 17.72 -3.03 -8.00
N SER A 153 17.56 -4.26 -8.47
CA SER A 153 17.85 -4.61 -9.86
C SER A 153 16.75 -4.15 -10.81
N LYS A 154 17.14 -3.88 -12.05
CA LYS A 154 16.21 -3.60 -13.14
C LYS A 154 15.21 -4.76 -13.29
N ASN A 155 13.95 -4.41 -13.53
CA ASN A 155 12.80 -5.32 -13.59
C ASN A 155 12.39 -5.98 -12.27
N TYR A 156 13.06 -5.68 -11.16
CA TYR A 156 12.59 -6.13 -9.85
C TYR A 156 11.21 -5.54 -9.56
N ARG A 157 10.29 -6.34 -9.03
CA ARG A 157 8.94 -5.87 -8.68
C ARG A 157 8.94 -5.20 -7.31
N ILE A 158 8.83 -3.89 -7.32
CA ILE A 158 8.69 -3.05 -6.12
C ILE A 158 7.32 -3.28 -5.44
N LEU A 159 6.25 -3.33 -6.25
CA LEU A 159 4.88 -3.51 -5.78
C LEU A 159 4.14 -4.47 -6.72
N LYS A 160 3.32 -5.34 -6.16
CA LYS A 160 2.34 -6.13 -6.91
C LYS A 160 1.00 -5.42 -6.93
N LYS A 161 0.25 -5.54 -8.03
CA LYS A 161 -1.15 -5.11 -8.13
C LYS A 161 -1.95 -5.55 -6.90
N GLY A 162 -2.64 -4.59 -6.28
CA GLY A 162 -3.43 -4.81 -5.07
C GLY A 162 -2.67 -4.59 -3.76
N ASP A 163 -1.36 -4.37 -3.81
CA ASP A 163 -0.58 -4.02 -2.62
C ASP A 163 -0.91 -2.61 -2.13
N LYS A 164 -0.84 -2.45 -0.81
CA LYS A 164 -0.91 -1.16 -0.15
C LYS A 164 0.45 -0.48 -0.21
N ILE A 165 0.47 0.79 -0.62
CA ILE A 165 1.69 1.59 -0.69
C ILE A 165 2.11 2.00 0.73
N LEU A 166 3.37 1.73 1.07
CA LEU A 166 4.01 1.97 2.38
C LEU A 166 5.26 2.83 2.20
N PRO A 167 5.84 3.42 3.27
CA PRO A 167 6.97 4.34 3.15
C PRO A 167 8.17 3.78 2.39
N GLN A 168 8.55 2.53 2.63
CA GLN A 168 9.66 1.89 1.93
C GLN A 168 9.42 1.74 0.42
N HIS A 169 8.16 1.59 0.00
CA HIS A 169 7.81 1.56 -1.42
C HIS A 169 8.01 2.93 -2.08
N LEU A 170 7.74 4.02 -1.35
CA LEU A 170 7.98 5.37 -1.84
C LEU A 170 9.47 5.62 -2.08
N ALA A 171 10.32 5.21 -1.14
CA ALA A 171 11.77 5.31 -1.27
C ALA A 171 12.28 4.50 -2.47
N ALA A 172 11.82 3.25 -2.61
CA ALA A 172 12.19 2.39 -3.74
C ALA A 172 11.71 2.96 -5.09
N MET A 173 10.51 3.52 -5.18
CA MET A 173 10.03 4.16 -6.41
C MET A 173 10.80 5.44 -6.73
N ALA A 174 11.14 6.24 -5.72
CA ALA A 174 11.92 7.46 -5.89
C ALA A 174 13.35 7.17 -6.36
N SER A 175 14.00 6.12 -5.84
CA SER A 175 15.38 5.75 -6.24
C SER A 175 15.47 5.35 -7.72
N VAL A 176 14.36 4.91 -8.33
CA VAL A 176 14.25 4.56 -9.74
C VAL A 176 13.49 5.61 -10.56
N LYS A 177 13.38 6.84 -10.04
CA LYS A 177 12.81 8.01 -10.72
C LYS A 177 11.34 7.83 -11.14
N ILE A 178 10.58 6.97 -10.44
CA ILE A 178 9.12 6.83 -10.63
C ILE A 178 8.42 7.91 -9.81
N ASN A 179 7.87 8.91 -10.50
CA ASN A 179 7.23 10.07 -9.86
C ASN A 179 5.71 9.95 -9.73
N ASN A 180 5.07 9.11 -10.55
CA ASN A 180 3.62 8.91 -10.56
C ASN A 180 3.28 7.43 -10.64
N VAL A 181 2.16 7.05 -10.03
CA VAL A 181 1.65 5.69 -10.04
C VAL A 181 0.15 5.65 -10.28
N ASN A 182 -0.31 4.55 -10.89
CA ASN A 182 -1.73 4.27 -11.02
C ASN A 182 -2.21 3.55 -9.76
N VAL A 183 -3.11 4.18 -9.02
CA VAL A 183 -3.77 3.60 -7.84
C VAL A 183 -5.23 3.36 -8.15
N TYR A 184 -5.85 2.39 -7.47
CA TYR A 184 -7.30 2.27 -7.49
C TYR A 184 -7.93 3.55 -6.94
N LYS A 185 -8.95 4.07 -7.62
CA LYS A 185 -9.84 5.09 -7.05
C LYS A 185 -10.44 4.56 -5.75
N LYS A 186 -10.76 5.47 -4.85
CA LYS A 186 -11.33 5.12 -3.55
C LYS A 186 -12.67 4.39 -3.72
N ILE A 187 -12.91 3.37 -2.89
CA ILE A 187 -14.22 2.74 -2.79
C ILE A 187 -15.15 3.70 -2.03
N VAL A 188 -16.25 4.08 -2.66
CA VAL A 188 -17.23 4.99 -2.07
C VAL A 188 -18.29 4.20 -1.31
N ILE A 189 -18.41 4.46 0.00
CA ILE A 189 -19.34 3.81 0.91
C ILE A 189 -20.38 4.84 1.34
N GLY A 190 -21.64 4.63 0.95
CA GLY A 190 -22.78 5.42 1.42
C GLY A 190 -23.27 4.92 2.77
N ILE A 191 -23.54 5.80 3.72
CA ILE A 191 -24.11 5.43 5.02
C ILE A 191 -25.44 6.14 5.22
N ILE A 192 -26.53 5.37 5.33
CA ILE A 192 -27.87 5.87 5.63
C ILE A 192 -28.24 5.42 7.04
N ASN A 193 -28.78 6.32 7.84
CA ASN A 193 -29.18 6.01 9.21
C ASN A 193 -30.70 6.06 9.30
N THR A 194 -31.34 4.99 9.77
CA THR A 194 -32.79 4.95 9.98
C THR A 194 -33.11 5.06 11.48
N GLY A 195 -34.24 5.68 11.79
CA GLY A 195 -34.78 5.75 13.14
C GLY A 195 -35.51 7.05 13.42
N ASN A 196 -36.81 6.96 13.68
CA ASN A 196 -37.62 8.14 14.03
C ASN A 196 -37.13 8.83 15.32
N GLU A 197 -36.57 8.07 16.26
CA GLU A 197 -35.96 8.58 17.49
C GLU A 197 -34.70 9.42 17.24
N ILE A 198 -33.97 9.14 16.15
CA ILE A 198 -32.81 9.93 15.74
C ILE A 198 -33.28 11.26 15.13
N ILE A 199 -34.27 11.22 14.23
CA ILE A 199 -34.86 12.42 13.63
C ILE A 199 -35.42 13.35 14.70
N ASN A 200 -36.17 12.78 15.65
CA ASN A 200 -36.78 13.52 16.75
C ASN A 200 -35.79 13.89 17.87
N LYS A 201 -34.49 13.65 17.67
CA LYS A 201 -33.40 13.96 18.62
C LYS A 201 -33.61 13.36 20.02
N LYS A 202 -34.34 12.25 20.12
CA LYS A 202 -34.52 11.49 21.36
C LYS A 202 -33.29 10.62 21.65
N ILE A 203 -32.62 10.15 20.60
CA ILE A 203 -31.38 9.38 20.68
C ILE A 203 -30.33 10.03 19.77
N VAL A 204 -29.07 10.02 20.21
CA VAL A 204 -27.94 10.49 19.42
C VAL A 204 -27.53 9.42 18.41
N ASN A 205 -27.25 9.80 17.16
CA ASN A 205 -26.75 8.89 16.14
C ASN A 205 -25.27 8.49 16.37
N SER A 206 -24.99 7.72 17.41
CA SER A 206 -23.64 7.23 17.69
C SER A 206 -23.14 6.21 16.66
N THR A 207 -24.04 5.42 16.07
CA THR A 207 -23.70 4.37 15.11
C THR A 207 -23.25 4.94 13.78
N GLY A 208 -23.96 5.94 13.24
CA GLY A 208 -23.55 6.64 12.03
C GLY A 208 -22.19 7.32 12.18
N ILE A 209 -21.94 7.97 13.33
CA ILE A 209 -20.63 8.58 13.62
C ILE A 209 -19.53 7.51 13.64
N LEU A 210 -19.77 6.37 14.30
CA LEU A 210 -18.82 5.26 14.37
C LEU A 210 -18.48 4.74 12.96
N LEU A 211 -19.48 4.38 12.16
CA LEU A 211 -19.25 3.79 10.85
C LEU A 211 -18.60 4.79 9.89
N LYS A 212 -19.02 6.07 9.90
CA LYS A 212 -18.41 7.12 9.07
C LYS A 212 -16.92 7.25 9.29
N ASN A 213 -16.48 7.22 10.55
CA ASN A 213 -15.06 7.33 10.88
C ASN A 213 -14.31 6.01 10.68
N TYR A 214 -14.94 4.87 10.96
CA TYR A 214 -14.34 3.55 10.75
C TYR A 214 -14.03 3.27 9.26
N TYR A 215 -14.94 3.66 8.37
CA TYR A 215 -14.79 3.51 6.92
C TYR A 215 -14.09 4.68 6.24
N SER A 216 -13.67 5.72 6.96
CA SER A 216 -12.84 6.79 6.38
C SER A 216 -11.37 6.37 6.37
N ARG A 217 -10.97 5.61 5.33
CA ARG A 217 -9.59 5.11 5.14
C ARG A 217 -8.95 5.75 3.90
N PRO A 218 -7.63 5.69 3.75
CA PRO A 218 -6.96 6.27 2.58
C PRO A 218 -7.44 5.72 1.21
N TYR A 219 -8.00 4.51 1.18
CA TYR A 219 -8.51 3.82 0.00
C TYR A 219 -10.05 3.76 -0.07
N THR A 220 -10.75 4.45 0.84
CA THR A 220 -12.21 4.54 0.86
C THR A 220 -12.65 6.00 1.03
N GLU A 221 -13.88 6.28 0.63
CA GLU A 221 -14.54 7.56 0.83
C GLU A 221 -15.94 7.29 1.38
N VAL A 222 -16.38 8.09 2.35
CA VAL A 222 -17.72 7.93 2.94
C VAL A 222 -18.63 9.04 2.45
N VAL A 223 -19.73 8.66 1.81
CA VAL A 223 -20.84 9.55 1.47
C VAL A 223 -21.88 9.49 2.58
N ASP A 224 -22.16 10.65 3.16
CA ASP A 224 -23.22 10.78 4.15
C ASP A 224 -24.58 10.72 3.45
N GLY A 225 -25.28 9.60 3.62
CA GLY A 225 -26.61 9.38 3.11
C GLY A 225 -27.69 10.07 3.95
N GLY A 226 -27.35 10.63 5.12
CA GLY A 226 -28.29 11.32 5.99
C GLY A 226 -29.05 10.39 6.95
N ILE A 227 -30.12 10.94 7.53
CA ILE A 227 -31.01 10.25 8.47
C ILE A 227 -32.40 10.19 7.85
N CYS A 228 -32.96 8.99 7.75
CA CYS A 228 -34.31 8.74 7.25
C CYS A 228 -35.23 8.19 8.34
N GLY A 229 -36.54 8.40 8.16
CA GLY A 229 -37.57 7.89 9.07
C GLY A 229 -37.80 6.39 8.87
N ASP A 230 -38.56 5.78 9.79
CA ASP A 230 -38.93 4.37 9.69
C ASP A 230 -40.13 4.16 8.76
N ASP A 231 -40.01 4.60 7.51
CA ASP A 231 -40.99 4.39 6.45
C ASP A 231 -40.30 4.03 5.13
N GLU A 232 -40.96 3.17 4.34
CA GLU A 232 -40.35 2.58 3.15
C GLU A 232 -39.97 3.62 2.10
N GLU A 233 -40.84 4.61 1.87
CA GLU A 233 -40.61 5.64 0.86
C GLU A 233 -39.41 6.51 1.22
N CYS A 234 -39.26 6.87 2.49
CA CYS A 234 -38.12 7.64 2.96
C CYS A 234 -36.80 6.86 2.76
N ILE A 235 -36.76 5.56 3.08
CA ILE A 235 -35.59 4.70 2.88
C ILE A 235 -35.24 4.61 1.38
N ILE A 236 -36.22 4.29 0.52
CA ILE A 236 -36.02 4.20 -0.93
C ILE A 236 -35.50 5.52 -1.50
N ASN A 237 -36.07 6.65 -1.07
CA ASN A 237 -35.65 7.98 -1.52
C ASN A 237 -34.20 8.30 -1.14
N HIS A 238 -33.75 7.91 0.05
CA HIS A 238 -32.36 8.11 0.46
C HIS A 238 -31.39 7.20 -0.32
N ILE A 239 -31.77 5.95 -0.57
CA ILE A 239 -30.98 5.02 -1.41
C ILE A 239 -30.82 5.61 -2.81
N ASN A 240 -31.93 6.00 -3.46
CA ASN A 240 -31.91 6.53 -4.83
C ASN A 240 -31.06 7.80 -4.98
N LYS A 241 -30.96 8.64 -3.94
CA LYS A 241 -30.12 9.85 -3.96
C LYS A 241 -28.62 9.57 -4.03
N ILE A 242 -28.16 8.44 -3.48
CA ILE A 242 -26.72 8.15 -3.32
C ILE A 242 -26.24 6.92 -4.08
N ILE A 243 -27.14 6.03 -4.52
CA ILE A 243 -26.78 4.73 -5.12
C ILE A 243 -25.84 4.88 -6.32
N ASP A 244 -26.03 5.88 -7.17
CA ASP A 244 -25.19 6.07 -8.36
C ASP A 244 -23.78 6.60 -8.02
N LYS A 245 -23.62 7.22 -6.84
CA LYS A 245 -22.34 7.76 -6.34
C LYS A 245 -21.55 6.75 -5.51
N CYS A 246 -22.22 5.72 -5.00
CA CYS A 246 -21.61 4.75 -4.08
C CYS A 246 -21.28 3.43 -4.79
N ASN A 247 -20.25 2.76 -4.30
CA ASN A 247 -19.97 1.35 -4.61
C ASN A 247 -20.73 0.42 -3.65
N ILE A 248 -20.90 0.83 -2.38
CA ILE A 248 -21.58 0.08 -1.32
C ILE A 248 -22.49 1.04 -0.58
N ILE A 249 -23.66 0.58 -0.12
CA ILE A 249 -24.46 1.31 0.86
C ILE A 249 -24.58 0.48 2.14
N ILE A 250 -24.39 1.13 3.29
CA ILE A 250 -24.68 0.57 4.60
C ILE A 250 -25.86 1.34 5.17
N ILE A 251 -26.89 0.63 5.59
CA ILE A 251 -28.08 1.17 6.24
C ILE A 251 -28.06 0.72 7.70
N THR A 252 -28.04 1.66 8.63
CA THR A 252 -28.05 1.34 10.07
C THR A 252 -29.46 1.53 10.62
N GLY A 253 -29.96 0.58 11.39
CA GLY A 253 -31.28 0.67 12.03
C GLY A 253 -32.37 -0.11 11.29
N GLY A 254 -33.58 -0.16 11.86
CA GLY A 254 -34.72 -0.88 11.29
C GLY A 254 -34.68 -2.41 11.40
N THR A 255 -33.52 -3.02 11.67
CA THR A 255 -33.41 -4.48 11.75
C THR A 255 -33.97 -5.03 13.07
N SER A 256 -35.17 -5.60 13.04
CA SER A 256 -35.83 -6.20 14.21
C SER A 256 -36.13 -7.68 13.98
N LEU A 257 -35.81 -8.51 14.97
CA LEU A 257 -36.06 -9.95 14.97
C LEU A 257 -37.55 -10.32 15.21
N GLY A 258 -38.41 -9.35 15.54
CA GLY A 258 -39.75 -9.63 16.07
C GLY A 258 -40.93 -8.95 15.38
N ARG A 259 -40.69 -8.03 14.42
CA ARG A 259 -41.72 -7.35 13.61
C ARG A 259 -41.10 -6.92 12.29
N ARG A 260 -41.88 -7.01 11.20
CA ARG A 260 -41.58 -6.52 9.84
C ARG A 260 -40.48 -5.46 9.83
N ASP A 261 -39.30 -5.88 9.39
CA ASP A 261 -38.17 -4.99 9.19
C ASP A 261 -38.46 -4.11 7.98
N LYS A 262 -38.88 -2.88 8.24
CA LYS A 262 -39.22 -1.90 7.20
C LYS A 262 -38.05 -1.60 6.29
N THR A 263 -36.80 -1.72 6.76
CA THR A 263 -35.62 -1.57 5.92
C THR A 263 -35.55 -2.74 4.94
N THR A 264 -35.74 -3.96 5.42
CA THR A 264 -35.77 -5.16 4.56
C THR A 264 -36.90 -5.08 3.53
N ASP A 265 -38.11 -4.68 3.94
CA ASP A 265 -39.26 -4.51 3.05
C ASP A 265 -38.99 -3.43 1.99
N ALA A 266 -38.49 -2.26 2.40
CA ALA A 266 -38.17 -1.15 1.51
C ALA A 266 -37.10 -1.50 0.47
N VAL A 267 -36.00 -2.10 0.91
CA VAL A 267 -34.87 -2.45 0.04
C VAL A 267 -35.26 -3.57 -0.92
N SER A 268 -36.10 -4.53 -0.49
CA SER A 268 -36.61 -5.63 -1.33
C SER A 268 -37.54 -5.14 -2.46
N ARG A 269 -38.12 -3.94 -2.36
CA ARG A 269 -38.94 -3.35 -3.45
C ARG A 269 -38.09 -2.82 -4.61
N ILE A 270 -36.83 -2.50 -4.37
CA ILE A 270 -35.93 -1.87 -5.34
C ILE A 270 -34.68 -2.72 -5.64
N GLY A 271 -34.58 -3.90 -5.03
CA GLY A 271 -33.46 -4.82 -5.16
C GLY A 271 -33.81 -6.24 -4.78
N SER A 272 -32.85 -7.15 -4.95
CA SER A 272 -32.99 -8.55 -4.57
C SER A 272 -32.31 -8.80 -3.23
N ILE A 273 -33.02 -9.44 -2.30
CA ILE A 273 -32.42 -9.95 -1.07
C ILE A 273 -31.54 -11.16 -1.38
N LEU A 274 -30.30 -11.16 -0.87
CA LEU A 274 -29.37 -12.27 -1.01
C LEU A 274 -29.36 -13.15 0.23
N PHE A 275 -29.39 -12.52 1.42
CA PHE A 275 -29.68 -13.19 2.68
C PHE A 275 -30.25 -12.20 3.69
N SER A 276 -30.98 -12.74 4.67
CA SER A 276 -31.42 -12.02 5.86
C SER A 276 -31.05 -12.82 7.10
N GLY A 277 -30.08 -12.32 7.85
CA GLY A 277 -29.64 -12.86 9.11
C GLY A 277 -28.49 -13.86 9.02
N VAL A 278 -27.52 -13.65 9.90
CA VAL A 278 -26.30 -14.46 9.98
C VAL A 278 -26.11 -14.96 11.41
N ALA A 279 -25.65 -16.19 11.57
CA ALA A 279 -25.41 -16.85 12.85
C ALA A 279 -24.16 -16.32 13.58
N ILE A 280 -24.07 -15.00 13.75
CA ILE A 280 -23.02 -14.29 14.53
C ILE A 280 -23.60 -13.74 15.84
N LYS A 281 -22.76 -13.26 16.75
CA LYS A 281 -23.19 -12.51 17.93
C LYS A 281 -22.11 -11.50 18.31
N PRO A 282 -22.42 -10.19 18.42
CA PRO A 282 -23.69 -9.54 18.05
C PRO A 282 -23.88 -9.42 16.51
N GLY A 283 -24.99 -8.83 16.04
CA GLY A 283 -25.20 -8.57 14.60
C GLY A 283 -26.03 -9.60 13.82
N ARG A 284 -26.83 -10.42 14.50
CA ARG A 284 -27.62 -11.50 13.88
C ARG A 284 -28.57 -11.06 12.77
N THR A 285 -28.98 -9.80 12.79
CA THR A 285 -29.99 -9.23 11.92
C THR A 285 -29.44 -8.62 10.64
N VAL A 286 -28.13 -8.79 10.37
CA VAL A 286 -27.55 -8.27 9.13
C VAL A 286 -28.20 -8.90 7.91
N ALA A 287 -28.57 -8.06 6.94
CA ALA A 287 -29.13 -8.49 5.67
C ALA A 287 -28.33 -7.88 4.52
N LEU A 288 -28.21 -8.64 3.43
CA LEU A 288 -27.50 -8.22 2.23
C LEU A 288 -28.46 -8.20 1.05
N PHE A 289 -28.45 -7.10 0.31
CA PHE A 289 -29.25 -6.89 -0.87
C PHE A 289 -28.35 -6.53 -2.05
N ASN A 290 -28.84 -6.80 -3.25
CA ASN A 290 -28.24 -6.34 -4.50
C ASN A 290 -29.19 -5.37 -5.20
N ILE A 291 -28.74 -4.14 -5.41
CA ILE A 291 -29.43 -3.10 -6.19
C ILE A 291 -28.50 -2.69 -7.33
N LYS A 292 -28.88 -2.97 -8.58
CA LYS A 292 -28.08 -2.61 -9.77
C LYS A 292 -26.60 -3.06 -9.70
N ASN A 293 -26.35 -4.31 -9.26
CA ASN A 293 -25.01 -4.87 -9.02
C ASN A 293 -24.20 -4.16 -7.91
N LYS A 294 -24.87 -3.41 -7.02
CA LYS A 294 -24.26 -2.77 -5.86
C LYS A 294 -24.82 -3.39 -4.59
N PRO A 295 -23.97 -3.80 -3.64
CA PRO A 295 -24.43 -4.33 -2.37
C PRO A 295 -24.96 -3.22 -1.49
N VAL A 296 -26.09 -3.52 -0.88
CA VAL A 296 -26.67 -2.74 0.20
C VAL A 296 -26.75 -3.64 1.42
N ILE A 297 -26.11 -3.22 2.50
CA ILE A 297 -26.00 -3.97 3.75
C ILE A 297 -26.89 -3.28 4.78
N SER A 298 -27.89 -3.99 5.29
CA SER A 298 -28.70 -3.52 6.42
C SER A 298 -28.12 -4.09 7.71
N VAL A 299 -27.79 -3.22 8.66
CA VAL A 299 -27.17 -3.60 9.94
C VAL A 299 -27.95 -3.03 11.12
N SER A 300 -27.68 -3.58 12.31
CA SER A 300 -28.29 -3.11 13.55
C SER A 300 -28.02 -1.62 13.80
N GLY A 301 -28.99 -0.93 14.41
CA GLY A 301 -28.79 0.43 14.92
C GLY A 301 -27.87 0.50 16.14
N LEU A 302 -27.50 -0.64 16.75
CA LEU A 302 -26.60 -0.69 17.91
C LEU A 302 -25.12 -0.62 17.46
N PRO A 303 -24.28 0.27 18.02
CA PRO A 303 -22.94 0.53 17.50
C PRO A 303 -22.05 -0.71 17.35
N VAL A 304 -21.97 -1.56 18.38
CA VAL A 304 -21.11 -2.75 18.39
C VAL A 304 -21.62 -3.81 17.40
N ALA A 305 -22.94 -3.97 17.31
CA ALA A 305 -23.55 -4.92 16.38
C ALA A 305 -23.38 -4.46 14.92
N ALA A 306 -23.54 -3.16 14.66
CA ALA A 306 -23.30 -2.56 13.35
C ALA A 306 -21.86 -2.82 12.91
N LEU A 307 -20.88 -2.38 13.72
CA LEU A 307 -19.46 -2.46 13.38
C LEU A 307 -18.96 -3.89 13.10
N ILE A 308 -19.49 -4.88 13.83
CA ILE A 308 -19.11 -6.30 13.65
C ILE A 308 -19.71 -6.90 12.38
N SER A 309 -20.86 -6.39 11.92
CA SER A 309 -21.62 -6.99 10.82
C SER A 309 -21.56 -6.23 9.49
N SER A 310 -21.13 -4.97 9.51
CA SER A 310 -21.03 -4.10 8.34
C SER A 310 -19.76 -4.32 7.51
#